data_AF-A0A7K3H8W6-F1
#
_entry.id   AF-A0A7K3H8W6-F1
#
_cell.length_a   1.000
_cell.length_b   1.000
_cell.length_c   1.000
_cell.angle_alpha   90.00
_cell.angle_beta   90.00
_cell.angle_gamma   90.00
#
_symmetry.space_group_name_H-M   'P 1'
#
loop_
_entity.id
_entity.type
_entity.pdbx_description
1 polymer ?
#
loop_
_entity_poly.entity_id
_entity_poly.type
_entity_poly.pdbx_seq_one_letter_code
_entity_poly.pdbx_strand_id
1 'polypeptide(L)'
;TAAPPAPSAAPAEPTAIPQPPTEAEREGGGVLQPGDSGPAVSELQDRLSRIPNVYTERGADGQYDDVLTEAVARFQLWYGIRGDEEGVYGDDTRRDLESRT
;
A
#
# COMPACT_ATOMS: atom_id res chain seq x y z
N THR A 1 -13.58 4.16 -52.21
CA THR A 1 -13.71 4.82 -50.89
C THR A 1 -14.36 3.87 -49.91
N ALA A 2 -13.65 3.66 -48.79
CA ALA A 2 -13.95 3.06 -47.47
C ALA A 2 -15.15 2.10 -47.23
N ALA A 3 -14.84 1.04 -46.48
CA ALA A 3 -15.65 -0.08 -45.97
C ALA A 3 -16.55 0.26 -44.74
N PRO A 4 -17.56 -0.59 -44.40
CA PRO A 4 -18.38 -0.51 -43.17
C PRO A 4 -17.72 -1.27 -42.00
N PRO A 5 -18.10 -1.08 -40.71
CA PRO A 5 -19.14 -1.94 -40.06
C PRO A 5 -19.89 -1.34 -38.82
N ALA A 6 -20.90 -2.10 -38.32
CA ALA A 6 -21.52 -2.02 -36.97
C ALA A 6 -20.93 -3.13 -36.04
N PRO A 7 -21.38 -3.47 -34.80
CA PRO A 7 -22.22 -2.82 -33.76
C PRO A 7 -21.62 -2.88 -32.30
N SER A 8 -22.32 -2.27 -31.32
CA SER A 8 -22.43 -2.54 -29.86
C SER A 8 -21.33 -3.29 -29.06
N ALA A 9 -20.79 -2.64 -28.01
CA ALA A 9 -20.25 -3.32 -26.82
C ALA A 9 -20.60 -2.53 -25.53
N ALA A 10 -21.07 -3.27 -24.52
CA ALA A 10 -21.53 -2.83 -23.20
C ALA A 10 -20.45 -2.12 -22.36
N PRO A 11 -20.80 -1.39 -21.28
CA PRO A 11 -19.82 -0.93 -20.30
C PRO A 11 -19.18 -2.16 -19.64
N ALA A 12 -17.90 -2.39 -19.96
CA ALA A 12 -17.08 -3.35 -19.26
C ALA A 12 -16.88 -2.87 -17.82
N GLU A 13 -17.18 -3.77 -16.89
CA GLU A 13 -16.61 -3.78 -15.54
C GLU A 13 -15.12 -3.40 -15.61
N PRO A 14 -14.58 -2.57 -14.69
CA PRO A 14 -13.15 -2.28 -14.69
C PRO A 14 -12.39 -3.56 -14.35
N THR A 15 -12.03 -4.31 -15.38
CA THR A 15 -10.90 -5.24 -15.39
C THR A 15 -9.70 -4.45 -14.90
N ALA A 16 -9.22 -4.77 -13.69
CA ALA A 16 -7.99 -4.25 -13.12
C ALA A 16 -6.83 -4.54 -14.09
N ILE A 17 -6.52 -3.54 -14.90
CA ILE A 17 -5.26 -3.44 -15.62
C ILE A 17 -4.22 -3.23 -14.52
N PRO A 18 -3.15 -4.04 -14.40
CA PRO A 18 -2.05 -3.68 -13.52
C PRO A 18 -1.49 -2.37 -14.05
N GLN A 19 -1.84 -1.27 -13.38
CA GLN A 19 -1.33 0.04 -13.72
C GLN A 19 0.19 -0.03 -13.50
N PRO A 20 1.02 0.43 -14.46
CA PRO A 20 2.44 0.57 -14.19
C PRO A 20 2.58 1.46 -12.95
N PRO A 21 3.49 1.13 -12.02
CA PRO A 21 3.56 1.84 -10.75
C PRO A 21 3.66 3.33 -11.04
N THR A 22 2.65 4.06 -10.58
CA THR A 22 2.53 5.49 -10.78
C THR A 22 3.79 6.13 -10.21
N GLU A 23 4.31 7.16 -10.86
CA GLU A 23 5.58 7.82 -10.48
C GLU A 23 5.63 8.29 -9.00
N ALA A 24 4.49 8.30 -8.29
CA ALA A 24 4.37 8.43 -6.83
C ALA A 24 5.06 7.32 -6.01
N GLU A 25 5.24 6.11 -6.57
CA GLU A 25 5.93 4.98 -5.95
C GLU A 25 7.46 5.06 -6.08
N ARG A 26 7.97 5.86 -7.03
CA ARG A 26 9.41 6.02 -7.27
C ARG A 26 10.10 6.92 -6.24
N GLU A 27 9.33 7.70 -5.49
CA GLU A 27 9.83 8.77 -4.62
C GLU A 27 9.17 8.68 -3.23
N GLY A 28 9.07 7.48 -2.63
CA GLY A 28 8.87 7.29 -1.18
C GLY A 28 7.73 8.05 -0.49
N GLY A 29 6.71 8.51 -1.22
CA GLY A 29 5.71 9.49 -0.72
C GLY A 29 4.26 9.10 -0.99
N GLY A 30 4.00 7.99 -1.69
CA GLY A 30 2.65 7.48 -1.96
C GLY A 30 2.07 6.65 -0.82
N VAL A 31 0.74 6.68 -0.67
CA VAL A 31 0.02 5.80 0.27
C VAL A 31 0.27 4.34 -0.14
N LEU A 32 0.68 3.49 0.81
CA LEU A 32 0.82 2.05 0.57
C LEU A 32 -0.35 1.30 1.21
N GLN A 33 -0.96 0.39 0.46
CA GLN A 33 -2.16 -0.33 0.86
C GLN A 33 -2.06 -1.83 0.54
N PRO A 34 -2.98 -2.66 1.04
CA PRO A 34 -2.99 -4.10 0.78
C PRO A 34 -2.97 -4.41 -0.72
N GLY A 35 -2.05 -5.29 -1.13
CA GLY A 35 -1.81 -5.63 -2.53
C GLY A 35 -0.72 -4.81 -3.22
N ASP A 36 -0.21 -3.73 -2.62
CA ASP A 36 1.00 -3.05 -3.10
C ASP A 36 2.23 -3.94 -2.94
N SER A 37 3.23 -3.74 -3.79
CA SER A 37 4.50 -4.45 -3.71
C SER A 37 5.65 -3.61 -4.24
N GLY A 38 6.83 -3.79 -3.65
CA GLY A 38 8.06 -3.15 -4.10
C GLY A 38 8.92 -2.61 -2.96
N PRO A 39 9.95 -1.82 -3.28
CA PRO A 39 10.94 -1.38 -2.31
C PRO A 39 10.34 -0.48 -1.21
N ALA A 40 9.31 0.31 -1.54
CA ALA A 40 8.61 1.14 -0.54
C ALA A 40 7.93 0.29 0.55
N VAL A 41 7.41 -0.88 0.18
CA VAL A 41 6.80 -1.81 1.14
C VAL A 41 7.86 -2.53 1.96
N SER A 42 9.01 -2.92 1.37
CA SER A 42 10.14 -3.46 2.13
C SER A 42 10.65 -2.47 3.18
N GLU A 43 10.76 -1.19 2.83
CA GLU A 43 11.14 -0.14 3.79
C GLU A 43 10.12 0.02 4.92
N LEU A 44 8.83 -0.05 4.61
CA LEU A 44 7.76 -0.05 5.62
C LEU A 44 7.92 -1.25 6.58
N GLN A 45 8.17 -2.45 6.04
CA GLN A 45 8.38 -3.66 6.83
C GLN A 45 9.63 -3.54 7.74
N ASP A 46 10.75 -2.98 7.25
CA ASP A 46 11.95 -2.74 8.08
C ASP A 46 11.63 -1.79 9.25
N ARG A 47 10.95 -0.68 8.96
CA ARG A 47 10.59 0.31 9.99
C ARG A 47 9.65 -0.28 11.02
N LEU A 48 8.61 -1.00 10.60
CA LEU A 48 7.69 -1.68 11.53
C LEU A 48 8.38 -2.77 12.35
N SER A 49 9.38 -3.45 11.78
CA SER A 49 10.21 -4.44 12.51
C SER A 49 10.98 -3.82 13.68
N ARG A 50 11.28 -2.52 13.63
CA ARG A 50 11.93 -1.79 14.74
C ARG A 50 10.97 -1.48 15.89
N ILE A 51 9.66 -1.53 15.64
CA ILE A 51 8.65 -1.27 16.66
C ILE A 51 8.33 -2.56 17.41
N PRO A 52 8.62 -2.65 18.73
CA PRO A 52 8.42 -3.89 19.47
C PRO A 52 6.93 -4.25 19.56
N ASN A 53 6.63 -5.53 19.36
CA ASN A 53 5.29 -6.12 19.43
C ASN A 53 4.27 -5.65 18.38
N VAL A 54 4.71 -4.92 17.34
CA VAL A 54 3.84 -4.47 16.24
C VAL A 54 3.94 -5.41 15.04
N TYR A 55 5.18 -5.65 14.57
CA TYR A 55 5.44 -6.55 13.45
C TYR A 55 6.31 -7.72 13.92
N THR A 56 5.71 -8.91 13.91
CA THR A 56 6.34 -10.15 14.40
C THR A 56 6.90 -11.01 13.27
N GLU A 57 6.63 -10.65 12.03
CA GLU A 57 7.17 -11.28 10.83
C GLU A 57 8.67 -10.99 10.72
N ARG A 58 9.41 -11.94 10.15
CA ARG A 58 10.87 -11.86 10.10
C ARG A 58 11.33 -11.77 8.64
N GLY A 59 11.02 -10.64 8.01
CA GLY A 59 11.36 -10.41 6.61
C GLY A 59 10.84 -9.07 6.10
N ALA A 60 11.51 -8.56 5.06
CA ALA A 60 11.10 -7.40 4.28
C ALA A 60 10.86 -7.84 2.82
N ASP A 61 9.95 -8.79 2.62
CA ASP A 61 9.67 -9.42 1.32
C ASP A 61 9.06 -8.45 0.30
N GLY A 62 8.69 -7.25 0.75
CA GLY A 62 8.25 -6.15 -0.09
C GLY A 62 6.85 -6.33 -0.65
N GLN A 63 6.03 -7.14 0.00
CA GLN A 63 4.61 -7.32 -0.30
C GLN A 63 3.76 -6.73 0.81
N TYR A 64 2.65 -6.10 0.45
CA TYR A 64 1.69 -5.57 1.41
C TYR A 64 0.61 -6.60 1.65
N ASP A 65 0.97 -7.61 2.43
CA ASP A 65 0.12 -8.76 2.74
C ASP A 65 -0.85 -8.45 3.90
N ASP A 66 -1.77 -9.39 4.17
CA ASP A 66 -2.64 -9.31 5.36
C ASP A 66 -1.84 -9.15 6.66
N VAL A 67 -0.67 -9.78 6.80
CA VAL A 67 0.15 -9.68 8.01
C VAL A 67 0.71 -8.26 8.19
N LEU A 68 1.15 -7.63 7.09
CA LEU A 68 1.62 -6.24 7.13
C LEU A 68 0.47 -5.28 7.40
N THR A 69 -0.69 -5.53 6.80
CA THR A 69 -1.93 -4.79 7.02
C THR A 69 -2.33 -4.82 8.49
N GLU A 70 -2.36 -6.00 9.11
CA GLU A 70 -2.64 -6.15 10.54
C GLU A 70 -1.62 -5.44 11.42
N ALA A 71 -0.35 -5.45 11.05
CA ALA A 71 0.70 -4.76 11.80
C ALA A 71 0.55 -3.23 11.72
N VAL A 72 0.23 -2.69 10.54
CA VAL A 72 -0.06 -1.26 10.35
C VAL A 72 -1.32 -0.87 11.12
N ALA A 73 -2.39 -1.66 11.04
CA ALA A 73 -3.61 -1.44 11.80
C ALA A 73 -3.34 -1.43 13.32
N ARG A 74 -2.54 -2.39 13.80
CA ARG A 74 -2.15 -2.46 15.22
C ARG A 74 -1.29 -1.28 15.65
N PHE A 75 -0.35 -0.86 14.81
CA PHE A 75 0.45 0.34 15.02
C PHE A 75 -0.45 1.58 15.15
N GLN A 76 -1.34 1.80 14.18
CA GLN A 76 -2.28 2.91 14.18
C GLN A 76 -3.17 2.92 15.42
N LEU A 77 -3.71 1.74 15.80
CA LEU A 77 -4.55 1.61 16.99
C LEU A 77 -3.80 1.95 18.27
N TRP A 78 -2.57 1.45 18.44
CA TRP A 78 -1.76 1.70 19.64
C TRP A 78 -1.34 3.16 19.79
N TYR A 79 -1.03 3.81 18.67
CA TYR A 79 -0.58 5.20 18.66
C TYR A 79 -1.70 6.21 18.43
N GLY A 80 -2.95 5.74 18.28
CA GLY A 80 -4.12 6.59 18.14
C GLY A 80 -4.20 7.34 16.80
N ILE A 81 -3.58 6.78 15.76
CA ILE A 81 -3.57 7.34 14.41
C ILE A 81 -4.94 7.05 13.78
N ARG A 82 -5.66 8.12 13.41
CA ARG A 82 -7.01 8.05 12.82
C ARG A 82 -7.13 8.81 11.49
N GLY A 83 -6.02 9.40 11.03
CA GLY A 83 -5.97 10.18 9.79
C GLY A 83 -5.96 9.30 8.54
N ASP A 84 -5.46 8.07 8.67
CA ASP A 84 -5.43 7.08 7.60
C ASP A 84 -6.47 5.97 7.81
N GLU A 85 -6.78 5.25 6.73
CA GLU A 85 -7.57 4.03 6.79
C GLU A 85 -6.81 2.93 7.56
N GLU A 86 -7.57 2.09 8.29
CA GLU A 86 -6.98 1.05 9.13
C GLU A 86 -6.20 0.05 8.28
N GLY A 87 -4.92 -0.16 8.63
CA GLY A 87 -4.05 -1.04 7.86
C GLY A 87 -3.58 -0.46 6.52
N VAL A 88 -3.72 0.85 6.32
CA VAL A 88 -3.18 1.58 5.17
C VAL A 88 -2.08 2.53 5.63
N TYR A 89 -0.91 2.47 5.01
CA TYR A 89 0.21 3.35 5.34
C TYR A 89 0.12 4.65 4.54
N GLY A 90 -0.65 5.59 5.08
CA GLY A 90 -0.75 6.95 4.57
C GLY A 90 0.17 7.95 5.29
N ASP A 91 -0.13 9.25 5.17
CA ASP A 91 0.79 10.31 5.57
C ASP A 91 0.91 10.45 7.10
N ASP A 92 -0.19 10.29 7.83
CA ASP A 92 -0.19 10.37 9.29
C ASP A 92 0.59 9.19 9.89
N THR A 93 0.33 7.99 9.40
CA THR A 93 1.02 6.76 9.80
C THR A 93 2.50 6.83 9.45
N ARG A 94 2.83 7.35 8.26
CA ARG A 94 4.21 7.60 7.85
C ARG A 94 4.92 8.54 8.80
N ARG A 95 4.35 9.71 9.09
CA ARG A 95 4.99 10.69 9.99
C ARG A 95 5.22 10.11 11.38
N ASP A 96 4.27 9.36 11.91
CA ASP A 96 4.40 8.78 13.25
C ASP A 96 5.43 7.64 13.28
N LEU A 97 5.46 6.79 12.25
CA LEU A 97 6.44 5.72 12.12
C LEU A 97 7.85 6.28 11.91
N GLU A 98 8.03 7.21 10.99
CA GLU A 98 9.31 7.87 10.69
C GLU A 98 9.87 8.64 11.87
N SER A 99 9.03 9.23 12.72
CA SER A 99 9.50 9.90 13.94
C SER A 99 10.09 8.93 14.98
N ARG A 100 9.93 7.62 14.79
CA ARG A 100 10.29 6.59 15.78
C ARG A 100 11.39 5.64 15.30
N THR A 101 11.76 5.66 14.02
CA THR A 101 12.64 4.67 13.37
C THR A 101 13.81 5.30 12.64
#